data_AF-A0A6N4TMD3-F1
#
_entry.id   AF-A0A6N4TMD3-F1
#
_cell.length_a   1.000
_cell.length_b   1.000
_cell.length_c   1.000
_cell.angle_alpha   90.00
_cell.angle_beta   90.00
_cell.angle_gamma   90.00
#
_symmetry.space_group_name_H-M   'P 1'
#
loop_
_entity.id
_entity.type
_entity.pdbx_description
1 polymer ?
#
loop_
_entity_poly.entity_id
_entity_poly.type
_entity_poly.pdbx_seq_one_letter_code
_entity_poly.pdbx_strand_id
1 'polypeptide(L)'
;MKEHKLTMNIGIISFMSIFIILAIVVFALLSLSSARSNARLTNKSIQQKEQYYALSSQGEEYLKQIDDALYTYYQSSSSKEEYFTKTKQLTTLVPQSTYKDHQFHFQVKNDTTTLHVTLNILYPGDKLYEVQTWASSPNTEWKKDDGLQVL
;
A
#
# COMPACT_ATOMS: atom_id res chain seq x y z
N MET A 1 59.46 0.73 46.84
CA MET A 1 58.21 0.50 46.09
C MET A 1 57.17 -0.01 47.08
N LYS A 2 56.09 0.73 47.34
CA LYS A 2 55.00 0.29 48.23
C LYS A 2 53.90 -0.31 47.36
N GLU A 3 53.72 -1.61 47.46
CA GLU A 3 52.65 -2.37 46.81
C GLU A 3 51.30 -2.02 47.45
N HIS A 4 50.38 -1.47 46.66
CA HIS A 4 49.01 -1.17 47.06
C HIS A 4 48.17 -2.46 46.98
N LYS A 5 48.07 -3.22 48.08
CA LYS A 5 47.08 -4.30 48.17
C LYS A 5 45.70 -3.69 48.41
N LEU A 6 44.95 -3.46 47.35
CA LEU A 6 43.50 -3.26 47.44
C LEU A 6 42.91 -4.53 48.05
N THR A 7 42.59 -4.49 49.34
CA THR A 7 41.72 -5.49 49.97
C THR A 7 40.32 -5.26 49.42
N MET A 8 40.04 -5.84 48.26
CA MET A 8 38.73 -5.80 47.64
C MET A 8 37.77 -6.57 48.53
N ASN A 9 36.89 -5.87 49.25
CA ASN A 9 35.86 -6.50 50.05
C ASN A 9 34.97 -7.33 49.10
N ILE A 10 35.04 -8.66 49.22
CA ILE A 10 34.32 -9.63 48.38
C ILE A 10 32.82 -9.27 48.22
N GLY A 11 32.23 -8.61 49.22
CA GLY A 11 30.86 -8.11 49.19
C GLY A 11 30.57 -7.08 48.09
N ILE A 12 31.52 -6.21 47.74
CA ILE A 12 31.33 -5.19 46.70
C ILE A 12 31.31 -5.85 45.31
N ILE A 13 32.16 -6.86 45.07
CA ILE A 13 32.20 -7.62 43.81
C ILE A 13 30.89 -8.37 43.59
N SER A 14 30.38 -9.03 44.65
CA SER A 14 29.11 -9.75 44.59
C SER A 14 27.93 -8.80 44.34
N PHE A 15 27.94 -7.63 44.97
CA PHE A 15 26.91 -6.60 44.76
C PHE A 15 26.94 -6.05 43.33
N MET A 16 28.13 -5.76 42.80
CA MET A 16 28.29 -5.34 41.40
C MET A 16 27.80 -6.40 40.43
N SER A 17 28.09 -7.67 40.68
CA SER A 17 27.68 -8.79 39.82
C SER A 17 26.16 -8.89 39.72
N ILE A 18 25.43 -8.74 40.83
CA ILE A 18 23.97 -8.75 40.85
C ILE A 18 23.42 -7.58 40.01
N PHE A 19 24.01 -6.38 40.17
CA PHE A 19 23.57 -5.21 39.41
C PHE A 19 23.77 -5.38 37.90
N ILE A 20 24.90 -5.97 37.49
CA ILE A 20 25.19 -6.29 36.08
C ILE A 20 24.18 -7.30 35.54
N ILE A 21 23.86 -8.36 36.30
CA ILE A 21 22.88 -9.37 35.88
C ILE A 21 21.50 -8.72 35.73
N LEU A 22 21.06 -7.88 36.68
CA LEU A 22 19.79 -7.16 36.58
C LEU A 22 19.78 -6.23 35.35
N ALA A 23 20.88 -5.52 35.09
CA ALA A 23 21.00 -4.68 33.90
C ALA A 23 20.87 -5.50 32.61
N ILE A 24 21.56 -6.64 32.50
CA ILE A 24 21.47 -7.53 31.33
C ILE A 24 20.04 -8.04 31.13
N VAL A 25 19.32 -8.42 32.20
CA VAL A 25 17.92 -8.85 32.11
C VAL A 25 17.02 -7.72 31.60
N VAL A 26 17.18 -6.50 32.11
CA VAL A 26 16.42 -5.34 31.62
C VAL A 26 16.73 -5.06 30.15
N PHE A 27 18.00 -5.08 29.75
CA PHE A 27 18.41 -4.91 28.36
C PHE A 27 17.85 -6.01 27.44
N ALA A 28 17.86 -7.26 27.90
CA ALA A 28 17.30 -8.39 27.15
C ALA A 28 15.77 -8.26 26.98
N LEU A 29 15.06 -7.84 28.03
CA LEU A 29 13.61 -7.60 27.98
C LEU A 29 13.26 -6.43 27.05
N LEU A 30 14.03 -5.34 27.08
CA LEU A 30 13.89 -4.23 26.14
C LEU A 30 14.16 -4.70 24.71
N SER A 31 15.23 -5.48 24.47
CA SER A 31 15.53 -6.05 23.15
C SER A 31 14.40 -6.94 22.63
N LEU A 32 13.82 -7.80 23.48
CA LEU A 32 12.68 -8.64 23.12
C LEU A 32 11.40 -7.83 22.85
N SER A 33 11.12 -6.81 23.66
CA SER A 33 9.99 -5.90 23.47
C SER A 33 10.11 -5.13 22.15
N SER A 34 11.30 -4.58 21.89
CA SER A 34 11.63 -3.92 20.63
C SER A 34 11.51 -4.87 19.45
N ALA A 35 12.03 -6.10 19.55
CA ALA A 35 11.92 -7.11 18.48
C ALA A 35 10.47 -7.51 18.21
N ARG A 36 9.64 -7.69 19.24
CA ARG A 36 8.21 -7.97 19.09
C ARG A 36 7.45 -6.80 18.47
N SER A 37 7.75 -5.57 18.89
CA SER A 37 7.19 -4.36 18.28
C SER A 37 7.56 -4.27 16.81
N ASN A 38 8.85 -4.48 16.49
CA ASN A 38 9.35 -4.43 15.13
C ASN A 38 8.75 -5.55 14.26
N ALA A 39 8.57 -6.76 14.79
CA ALA A 39 7.92 -7.87 14.11
C ALA A 39 6.44 -7.57 13.84
N ARG A 40 5.71 -7.00 14.81
CA ARG A 40 4.31 -6.58 14.63
C ARG A 40 4.17 -5.51 13.54
N LEU A 41 5.06 -4.51 13.54
CA LEU A 41 5.09 -3.48 12.50
C LEU A 41 5.38 -4.09 11.12
N THR A 42 6.39 -4.96 11.04
CA THR A 42 6.77 -5.65 9.80
C THR A 42 5.60 -6.47 9.24
N ASN A 43 4.90 -7.24 10.09
CA ASN A 43 3.74 -8.04 9.68
C ASN A 43 2.60 -7.17 9.13
N LYS A 44 2.30 -6.04 9.77
CA LYS A 44 1.30 -5.09 9.26
C LYS A 44 1.70 -4.55 7.89
N SER A 45 2.97 -4.21 7.70
CA SER A 45 3.47 -3.74 6.40
C SER A 45 3.43 -4.81 5.31
N ILE A 46 3.65 -6.09 5.65
CA ILE A 46 3.53 -7.20 4.71
C ILE A 46 2.07 -7.37 4.27
N GLN A 47 1.13 -7.39 5.22
CA GLN A 47 -0.30 -7.53 4.90
C GLN A 47 -0.81 -6.38 4.02
N GLN A 48 -0.38 -5.14 4.29
CA GLN A 48 -0.72 -4.00 3.43
C GLN A 48 -0.15 -4.15 2.01
N LYS A 49 1.08 -4.66 1.87
CA LYS A 49 1.69 -4.91 0.56
C LYS A 49 0.96 -6.00 -0.22
N GLU A 50 0.62 -7.12 0.42
CA GLU A 50 -0.14 -8.21 -0.21
C GLU A 50 -1.50 -7.72 -0.74
N GLN A 51 -2.21 -6.91 0.05
CA GLN A 51 -3.48 -6.31 -0.36
C GLN A 51 -3.33 -5.37 -1.56
N TYR A 52 -2.27 -4.55 -1.58
CA TYR A 52 -1.97 -3.66 -2.70
C TYR A 52 -1.66 -4.45 -3.98
N TYR A 53 -0.88 -5.52 -3.89
CA TYR A 53 -0.55 -6.34 -5.05
C TYR A 53 -1.75 -7.14 -5.56
N ALA A 54 -2.60 -7.65 -4.67
CA ALA A 54 -3.85 -8.31 -5.06
C ALA A 54 -4.78 -7.36 -5.82
N LEU A 55 -4.95 -6.13 -5.33
CA LEU A 55 -5.71 -5.09 -6.02
C LEU A 55 -5.10 -4.70 -7.37
N SER A 56 -3.77 -4.57 -7.42
CA SER A 56 -3.07 -4.22 -8.64
C SER A 56 -3.21 -5.32 -9.70
N SER A 57 -3.14 -6.59 -9.30
CA SER A 57 -3.35 -7.73 -10.20
C SER A 57 -4.77 -7.73 -10.79
N GLN A 58 -5.79 -7.43 -9.98
CA GLN A 58 -7.17 -7.29 -10.48
C GLN A 58 -7.31 -6.09 -11.43
N GLY A 59 -6.69 -4.95 -11.09
CA GLY A 59 -6.66 -3.78 -11.96
C GLY A 59 -6.00 -4.06 -13.31
N GLU A 60 -4.94 -4.86 -13.33
CA GLU A 60 -4.23 -5.27 -14.55
C GLU A 60 -5.06 -6.24 -15.40
N GLU A 61 -5.81 -7.15 -14.77
CA GLU A 61 -6.75 -8.02 -15.48
C GLU A 61 -7.87 -7.21 -16.17
N TYR A 62 -8.40 -6.18 -15.50
CA TYR A 62 -9.33 -5.24 -16.15
C TYR A 62 -8.64 -4.44 -17.25
N LEU A 63 -7.39 -4.01 -17.05
CA LEU A 63 -6.62 -3.29 -18.07
C LEU A 63 -6.48 -4.12 -19.35
N LYS A 64 -6.19 -5.42 -19.21
CA LYS A 64 -6.11 -6.36 -20.34
C LYS A 64 -7.44 -6.49 -21.07
N GLN A 65 -8.56 -6.63 -20.34
CA GLN A 65 -9.89 -6.68 -20.95
C GLN A 65 -10.22 -5.39 -21.71
N ILE A 66 -9.82 -4.24 -21.17
CA ILE A 66 -9.98 -2.94 -21.83
C ILE A 66 -9.13 -2.88 -23.10
N ASP A 67 -7.88 -3.35 -23.07
CA ASP A 67 -7.00 -3.39 -24.24
C ASP A 67 -7.60 -4.24 -25.37
N ASP A 68 -8.04 -5.46 -25.06
CA ASP A 68 -8.69 -6.36 -26.02
C ASP A 68 -9.98 -5.74 -26.60
N ALA A 69 -10.78 -5.09 -25.76
CA ALA A 69 -12.00 -4.41 -26.18
C ALA A 69 -11.71 -3.19 -27.08
N LEU A 70 -10.75 -2.34 -26.70
CA LEU A 70 -10.31 -1.18 -27.49
C LEU A 70 -9.77 -1.60 -28.85
N TYR A 71 -8.98 -2.67 -28.89
CA TYR A 71 -8.46 -3.22 -30.14
C TYR A 71 -9.58 -3.73 -31.06
N THR A 72 -10.58 -4.42 -30.48
CA THR A 72 -11.77 -4.88 -31.21
C THR A 72 -12.61 -3.73 -31.73
N TYR A 73 -12.79 -2.67 -30.92
CA TYR A 73 -13.49 -1.47 -31.33
C TYR A 73 -12.74 -0.77 -32.45
N TYR A 74 -11.40 -0.68 -32.39
CA TYR A 74 -10.62 -0.12 -33.48
C TYR A 74 -10.82 -0.88 -34.79
N GLN A 75 -10.65 -2.20 -34.78
CA GLN A 75 -10.80 -3.02 -36.00
C GLN A 75 -12.20 -2.94 -36.60
N SER A 76 -13.23 -2.80 -35.78
CA SER A 76 -14.61 -2.70 -36.24
C SER A 76 -15.07 -1.28 -36.59
N SER A 77 -14.24 -0.26 -36.39
CA SER A 77 -14.59 1.14 -36.62
C SER A 77 -14.02 1.64 -37.95
N SER A 78 -14.84 2.32 -38.73
CA SER A 78 -14.37 2.94 -39.99
C SER A 78 -13.95 4.41 -39.82
N SER A 79 -14.34 5.05 -38.71
CA SER A 79 -13.99 6.45 -38.39
C SER A 79 -13.65 6.66 -36.92
N LYS A 80 -12.97 7.79 -36.63
CA LYS A 80 -12.61 8.25 -35.29
C LYS A 80 -13.79 8.47 -34.36
N GLU A 81 -14.87 9.01 -34.90
CA GLU A 81 -16.09 9.29 -34.16
C GLU A 81 -16.82 7.99 -33.80
N GLU A 82 -16.78 6.99 -34.69
CA GLU A 82 -17.37 5.67 -34.46
C GLU A 82 -16.62 4.92 -33.36
N TYR A 83 -15.29 4.96 -33.39
CA TYR A 83 -14.44 4.40 -32.35
C TYR A 83 -14.79 4.97 -30.97
N PHE A 84 -14.78 6.30 -30.81
CA PHE A 84 -15.10 6.93 -29.52
C PHE A 84 -16.55 6.76 -29.07
N THR A 85 -17.45 6.43 -30.00
CA THR A 85 -18.83 6.05 -29.65
C THR A 85 -18.87 4.64 -29.08
N LYS A 86 -18.09 3.70 -29.65
CA LYS A 86 -17.96 2.33 -29.16
C LYS A 86 -17.21 2.24 -27.84
N THR A 87 -16.19 3.07 -27.61
CA THR A 87 -15.45 3.08 -26.33
C THR A 87 -16.34 3.43 -25.12
N LYS A 88 -17.47 4.11 -25.32
CA LYS A 88 -18.47 4.32 -24.24
C LYS A 88 -19.04 3.01 -23.70
N GLN A 89 -19.06 1.96 -24.52
CA GLN A 89 -19.51 0.62 -24.12
C GLN A 89 -18.54 -0.06 -23.15
N LEU A 90 -17.31 0.42 -22.97
CA LEU A 90 -16.39 -0.08 -21.94
C LEU A 90 -16.99 -0.01 -20.54
N THR A 91 -17.93 0.92 -20.31
CA THR A 91 -18.60 1.07 -19.02
C THR A 91 -19.49 -0.11 -18.63
N THR A 92 -19.87 -0.96 -19.60
CA THR A 92 -20.64 -2.19 -19.33
C THR A 92 -19.74 -3.38 -19.01
N LEU A 93 -18.48 -3.36 -19.46
CA LEU A 93 -17.49 -4.42 -19.23
C LEU A 93 -16.86 -4.33 -17.84
N VAL A 94 -16.61 -3.10 -17.35
CA VAL A 94 -15.97 -2.89 -16.05
C VAL A 94 -16.98 -2.29 -15.06
N PRO A 95 -17.32 -2.99 -13.96
CA PRO A 95 -18.22 -2.45 -12.95
C PRO A 95 -17.59 -1.23 -12.26
N GLN A 96 -18.43 -0.30 -11.78
CA GLN A 96 -17.97 0.94 -11.10
C GLN A 96 -17.02 1.79 -11.94
N SER A 97 -17.28 1.87 -13.25
CA SER A 97 -16.51 2.69 -14.19
C SER A 97 -17.31 3.88 -14.70
N THR A 98 -16.60 4.95 -15.06
CA THR A 98 -17.16 6.16 -15.66
C THR A 98 -16.35 6.53 -16.89
N TYR A 99 -17.03 6.94 -17.96
CA TYR A 99 -16.39 7.42 -19.17
C TYR A 99 -16.80 8.87 -19.43
N LYS A 100 -15.84 9.78 -19.45
CA LYS A 100 -16.07 11.21 -19.68
C LYS A 100 -14.90 11.82 -20.43
N ASP A 101 -15.16 12.61 -21.48
CA ASP A 101 -14.13 13.35 -22.22
C ASP A 101 -12.95 12.50 -22.71
N HIS A 102 -13.25 11.29 -23.22
CA HIS A 102 -12.25 10.26 -23.61
C HIS A 102 -11.43 9.69 -22.47
N GLN A 103 -11.72 10.03 -21.22
CA GLN A 103 -11.14 9.41 -20.05
C GLN A 103 -12.05 8.28 -19.55
N PHE A 104 -11.46 7.11 -19.34
CA PHE A 104 -12.10 5.97 -18.72
C PHE A 104 -11.54 5.80 -17.31
N HIS A 105 -12.41 5.95 -16.32
CA HIS A 105 -12.08 5.81 -14.92
C HIS A 105 -12.74 4.53 -14.38
N PHE A 106 -12.00 3.72 -13.65
CA PHE A 106 -12.55 2.55 -12.97
C PHE A 106 -11.93 2.38 -11.59
N GLN A 107 -12.65 1.66 -10.72
CA GLN A 107 -12.23 1.43 -9.34
C GLN A 107 -12.30 -0.05 -9.00
N VAL A 108 -11.24 -0.55 -8.36
CA VAL A 108 -11.22 -1.90 -7.80
C VAL A 108 -11.20 -1.77 -6.29
N LYS A 109 -12.28 -2.23 -5.65
CA LYS A 109 -12.46 -2.11 -4.19
C LYS A 109 -12.17 -3.45 -3.51
N ASN A 110 -11.42 -3.38 -2.42
CA ASN A 110 -11.28 -4.44 -1.43
C ASN A 110 -11.80 -3.94 -0.06
N ASP A 111 -11.77 -4.78 0.97
CA ASP A 111 -12.30 -4.47 2.30
C ASP A 111 -11.65 -3.24 2.94
N THR A 112 -10.35 -3.03 2.71
CA THR A 112 -9.53 -2.00 3.39
C THR A 112 -9.11 -0.85 2.49
N THR A 113 -9.07 -1.06 1.17
CA THR A 113 -8.42 -0.17 0.20
C THR A 113 -9.13 -0.22 -1.14
N THR A 114 -9.09 0.89 -1.88
CA THR A 114 -9.65 1.03 -3.22
C THR A 114 -8.55 1.50 -4.16
N LEU A 115 -8.35 0.77 -5.26
CA LEU A 115 -7.49 1.19 -6.36
C LEU A 115 -8.27 2.06 -7.33
N HIS A 116 -7.77 3.26 -7.62
CA HIS A 116 -8.31 4.17 -8.61
C HIS A 116 -7.41 4.19 -9.84
N VAL A 117 -8.00 3.89 -11.00
CA VAL A 117 -7.30 3.89 -12.28
C VAL A 117 -8.01 4.81 -13.25
N THR A 118 -7.25 5.72 -13.86
CA THR A 118 -7.75 6.63 -14.89
C THR A 118 -6.93 6.44 -16.16
N LEU A 119 -7.62 6.09 -17.23
CA LEU A 119 -7.07 5.89 -18.56
C LEU A 119 -7.51 7.03 -19.46
N ASN A 120 -6.61 7.56 -20.27
CA ASN A 120 -6.93 8.45 -21.37
C ASN A 120 -7.00 7.61 -22.66
N ILE A 121 -8.18 7.49 -23.25
CA ILE A 121 -8.41 6.70 -24.47
C ILE A 121 -7.97 7.52 -25.67
N LEU A 122 -7.06 6.95 -26.46
CA LEU A 122 -6.51 7.58 -27.65
C LEU A 122 -7.16 7.01 -28.90
N TYR A 123 -7.26 7.83 -29.95
CA TYR A 123 -7.62 7.29 -31.26
C TYR A 123 -6.39 6.59 -31.85
N PRO A 124 -6.53 5.34 -32.29
CA PRO A 124 -5.42 4.46 -32.65
C PRO A 124 -4.39 5.10 -33.60
N GLY A 125 -3.16 5.04 -33.12
CA GLY A 125 -1.91 5.23 -33.86
C GLY A 125 -0.92 4.16 -33.38
N ASP A 126 -0.01 4.53 -32.48
CA ASP A 126 0.97 3.62 -31.87
C ASP A 126 0.50 3.03 -30.52
N LYS A 127 -0.45 3.69 -29.84
CA LYS A 127 -1.01 3.27 -28.55
C LYS A 127 -2.53 3.49 -28.52
N LEU A 128 -3.25 2.60 -27.83
CA LEU A 128 -4.71 2.65 -27.69
C LEU A 128 -5.16 3.50 -26.50
N TYR A 129 -4.36 3.58 -25.44
CA TYR A 129 -4.62 4.39 -24.26
C TYR A 129 -3.34 4.77 -23.53
N GLU A 130 -3.45 5.71 -22.61
CA GLU A 130 -2.39 6.09 -21.67
C GLU A 130 -2.93 6.05 -20.23
N VAL A 131 -2.19 5.41 -19.33
CA VAL A 131 -2.53 5.38 -17.90
C VAL A 131 -2.12 6.71 -17.28
N GLN A 132 -3.10 7.52 -16.85
CA GLN A 132 -2.82 8.81 -16.19
C GLN A 132 -2.62 8.65 -14.68
N THR A 133 -3.42 7.80 -14.06
CA THR A 133 -3.42 7.61 -12.61
C THR A 133 -3.50 6.14 -12.28
N TRP A 134 -2.61 5.69 -11.38
CA TRP A 134 -2.65 4.38 -10.74
C TRP A 134 -2.35 4.55 -9.26
N ALA A 135 -3.39 4.74 -8.45
CA ALA A 135 -3.21 5.06 -7.02
C ALA A 135 -4.23 4.33 -6.15
N SER A 136 -3.75 3.73 -5.07
CA SER A 136 -4.61 3.12 -4.05
C SER A 136 -4.88 4.10 -2.92
N SER A 137 -6.14 4.25 -2.53
CA SER A 137 -6.56 4.98 -1.34
C SER A 137 -7.11 4.02 -0.28
N PRO A 138 -6.93 4.29 1.03
CA PRO A 138 -7.61 3.55 2.07
C PRO A 138 -9.12 3.76 1.98
N ASN A 139 -9.91 2.70 2.16
CA ASN A 139 -11.37 2.74 2.14
C ASN A 139 -11.95 3.30 3.46
N THR A 140 -11.10 3.78 4.37
CA THR A 140 -11.54 4.50 5.56
C THR A 140 -12.09 5.86 5.15
N GLU A 141 -13.41 6.02 5.24
CA GLU A 141 -14.00 7.34 5.39
C GLU A 141 -13.25 8.06 6.51
N TRP A 142 -12.75 9.25 6.21
CA TRP A 142 -12.07 10.09 7.18
C TRP A 142 -13.10 10.46 8.26
N LYS A 143 -13.16 9.68 9.34
CA LYS A 143 -13.95 10.03 10.51
C LYS A 143 -13.18 11.14 11.21
N LYS A 144 -13.54 12.39 10.91
CA LYS A 144 -13.02 13.56 11.61
C LYS A 144 -13.11 13.29 13.11
N ASP A 145 -11.96 13.19 13.75
CA ASP A 145 -11.88 13.11 15.20
C ASP A 145 -12.29 14.49 15.73
N ASP A 146 -13.57 14.66 16.07
CA ASP A 146 -14.07 15.82 16.83
C ASP A 146 -13.57 15.68 18.28
N GLY A 147 -12.26 15.77 18.42
CA GLY A 147 -11.53 15.62 19.68
C GLY A 147 -10.74 16.89 19.98
N LEU A 148 -11.44 17.95 20.42
CA LEU A 148 -11.06 18.82 21.53
C LEU A 148 -12.07 19.98 21.62
N GLN A 149 -13.03 19.84 22.53
CA GLN A 149 -13.75 21.00 23.04
C GLN A 149 -12.77 21.76 23.92
N VAL A 150 -12.28 22.89 23.41
CA VAL A 150 -11.59 23.88 24.25
C VAL A 150 -12.65 24.50 25.16
N LEU A 151 -12.58 24.15 26.45
CA LEU A 151 -13.28 24.84 27.53
C LEU A 151 -12.59 26.17 27.84
#